data_AF-A0A317Z9J7-F1
#
_entry.id   AF-A0A317Z9J7-F1
#
_cell.length_a   1.000
_cell.length_b   1.000
_cell.length_c   1.000
_cell.angle_alpha   90.00
_cell.angle_beta   90.00
_cell.angle_gamma   90.00
#
_symmetry.space_group_name_H-M   'P 1'
#
loop_
_entity.id
_entity.type
_entity.pdbx_description
1 polymer ?
#
loop_
_entity_poly.entity_id
_entity_poly.type
_entity_poly.pdbx_seq_one_letter_code
_entity_poly.pdbx_strand_id
1 'polypeptide(L)'
;TGVGKTEIARRMAKIVGAPFLKVEATKFTEVGYVGRDVESMVRDLVDVAVRLVKDQKKANVVEAATQKANDKLVKLLVPSLKKKASQNTNNPLESLFGGAIPNFGQHNEEDEEEPPTEDIKTKRSEIRVQLLNGQLEEEKVKVKVEQDPGALGMLGTNQNEQMQEMMNQLMPK
;
A
#
# COMPACT_ATOMS: atom_id res chain seq x y z
N THR A 1 -6.13 -18.98 -40.36
CA THR A 1 -6.61 -17.77 -39.66
C THR A 1 -8.13 -17.75 -39.66
N GLY A 2 -8.80 -16.78 -39.00
CA GLY A 2 -10.23 -16.47 -39.16
C GLY A 2 -11.26 -17.23 -38.33
N VAL A 3 -11.07 -18.53 -38.05
CA VAL A 3 -12.09 -19.38 -37.40
C VAL A 3 -12.23 -19.21 -35.87
N GLY A 4 -11.74 -18.13 -35.28
CA GLY A 4 -11.95 -17.85 -33.84
C GLY A 4 -11.10 -18.67 -32.85
N LYS A 5 -10.06 -19.39 -33.27
CA LYS A 5 -9.19 -20.19 -32.37
C LYS A 5 -8.72 -19.46 -31.10
N THR A 6 -8.23 -18.23 -31.27
CA THR A 6 -7.75 -17.41 -30.14
C THR A 6 -8.89 -16.98 -29.22
N GLU A 7 -10.09 -16.77 -29.77
CA GLU A 7 -11.27 -16.37 -29.00
C GLU A 7 -11.81 -17.54 -28.18
N ILE A 8 -11.78 -18.76 -28.71
CA ILE A 8 -12.12 -19.99 -27.96
C ILE A 8 -11.20 -20.11 -26.75
N ALA A 9 -9.87 -20.04 -26.94
CA ALA A 9 -8.91 -20.15 -25.84
C ALA A 9 -9.07 -19.03 -24.79
N ARG A 10 -9.26 -17.78 -25.25
CA ARG A 10 -9.49 -16.62 -24.36
C ARG A 10 -10.76 -16.80 -23.53
N ARG A 11 -11.85 -17.26 -24.13
CA ARG A 11 -13.13 -17.45 -23.42
C ARG A 11 -13.05 -18.61 -22.43
N MET A 12 -12.43 -19.73 -22.82
CA MET A 12 -12.19 -20.83 -21.90
C MET A 12 -11.42 -20.38 -20.66
N ALA A 13 -10.32 -19.63 -20.84
CA ALA A 13 -9.55 -19.11 -19.72
C ALA A 13 -10.37 -18.19 -18.79
N LYS A 14 -11.22 -17.31 -19.35
CA LYS A 14 -12.13 -16.48 -18.55
C LYS A 14 -13.14 -17.30 -17.74
N ILE A 15 -13.72 -18.36 -18.34
CA ILE A 15 -14.72 -19.21 -17.69
C ILE A 15 -14.12 -19.96 -16.50
N VAL A 16 -12.91 -20.49 -16.65
CA VAL A 16 -12.23 -21.24 -15.58
C VAL A 16 -11.44 -20.32 -14.63
N GLY A 17 -11.44 -19.01 -14.85
CA GLY A 17 -10.67 -18.05 -14.05
C GLY A 17 -9.15 -18.25 -14.12
N ALA A 18 -8.63 -18.70 -15.27
CA ALA A 18 -7.19 -18.94 -15.47
C ALA A 18 -6.49 -17.72 -16.10
N PRO A 19 -5.21 -17.47 -15.76
CA PRO A 19 -4.40 -16.49 -16.46
C PRO A 19 -4.20 -16.88 -17.93
N PHE A 20 -4.23 -15.90 -18.83
CA PHE A 20 -4.14 -16.13 -20.27
C PHE A 20 -3.21 -15.12 -20.95
N LEU A 21 -2.28 -15.63 -21.75
CA LEU A 21 -1.33 -14.84 -22.52
C LEU A 21 -1.34 -15.27 -24.00
N LYS A 22 -1.44 -14.30 -24.91
CA LYS A 22 -1.28 -14.53 -26.35
C LYS A 22 0.12 -14.10 -26.77
N VAL A 23 0.89 -15.04 -27.30
CA VAL A 23 2.24 -14.82 -27.82
C VAL A 23 2.31 -15.22 -29.30
N GLU A 24 3.25 -14.64 -30.03
CA GLU A 24 3.50 -14.96 -31.45
C GLU A 24 4.82 -15.70 -31.55
N ALA A 25 4.80 -16.90 -32.13
CA ALA A 25 5.97 -17.79 -32.18
C ALA A 25 7.16 -17.16 -32.93
N THR A 26 6.88 -16.35 -33.96
CA THR A 26 7.89 -15.64 -34.76
C THR A 26 8.67 -14.58 -33.98
N LYS A 27 8.25 -14.22 -32.75
CA LYS A 27 9.00 -13.32 -31.86
C LYS A 27 10.15 -14.01 -31.13
N PHE A 28 10.12 -15.34 -31.08
CA PHE A 28 11.08 -16.19 -30.39
C PHE A 28 11.97 -16.97 -31.38
N THR A 29 11.64 -16.89 -32.68
CA THR A 29 12.45 -17.43 -33.76
C THR A 29 13.00 -16.28 -34.61
N GLU A 30 14.28 -16.37 -34.91
CA GLU A 30 15.21 -15.29 -35.23
C GLU A 30 14.96 -14.50 -36.53
N VAL A 31 15.20 -13.18 -36.45
CA VAL A 31 15.57 -12.32 -37.57
C VAL A 31 16.74 -11.43 -37.11
N GLY A 32 17.93 -11.99 -36.85
CA GLY A 32 19.10 -11.17 -36.53
C GLY A 32 20.22 -11.79 -35.70
N TYR A 33 20.10 -11.77 -34.36
CA TYR A 33 21.27 -11.98 -33.48
C TYR A 33 21.02 -12.78 -32.18
N VAL A 34 19.88 -12.63 -31.49
CA VAL A 34 19.37 -13.58 -30.46
C VAL A 34 17.86 -13.33 -30.39
N GLY A 35 17.03 -14.37 -30.52
CA GLY A 35 15.57 -14.24 -30.35
C GLY A 35 15.19 -13.77 -28.94
N ARG A 36 13.93 -13.33 -28.70
CA ARG A 36 13.48 -13.10 -27.31
C ARG A 36 13.64 -14.38 -26.50
N ASP A 37 13.95 -14.21 -25.22
CA ASP A 37 13.97 -15.28 -24.24
C ASP A 37 12.58 -15.94 -24.14
N VAL A 38 12.49 -17.24 -24.41
CA VAL A 38 11.28 -18.07 -24.30
C VAL A 38 10.71 -18.02 -22.87
N GLU A 39 11.58 -17.90 -21.87
CA GLU A 39 11.19 -17.80 -20.47
C GLU A 39 10.37 -16.53 -20.16
N SER A 40 10.52 -15.46 -20.97
CA SER A 40 9.69 -14.26 -20.84
C SER A 40 8.20 -14.55 -21.00
N MET A 41 7.81 -15.57 -21.75
CA MET A 41 6.40 -15.98 -21.86
C MET A 41 5.82 -16.46 -20.51
N VAL A 42 6.66 -17.14 -19.72
CA VAL A 42 6.26 -17.62 -18.39
C VAL A 42 6.20 -16.44 -17.43
N ARG A 43 7.18 -15.52 -17.47
CA ARG A 43 7.19 -14.31 -16.64
C ARG A 43 5.95 -13.43 -16.91
N ASP A 44 5.65 -13.17 -18.18
CA ASP A 44 4.46 -12.43 -18.61
C ASP A 44 3.15 -13.11 -18.14
N LEU A 45 3.10 -14.45 -18.19
CA LEU A 45 1.93 -15.20 -17.71
C LEU A 45 1.77 -15.10 -16.18
N VAL A 46 2.88 -15.16 -15.45
CA VAL A 46 2.91 -14.97 -13.99
C VAL A 46 2.44 -13.57 -13.62
N ASP A 47 2.88 -12.53 -14.34
CA ASP A 47 2.41 -11.16 -14.10
C ASP A 47 0.90 -11.01 -14.30
N VAL A 48 0.37 -11.64 -15.35
CA VAL A 48 -1.09 -11.72 -15.58
C VAL A 48 -1.79 -12.45 -14.43
N ALA A 49 -1.22 -13.55 -13.93
CA ALA A 49 -1.79 -14.30 -12.80
C ALA A 49 -1.78 -13.49 -11.50
N VAL A 50 -0.67 -12.80 -11.20
CA VAL A 50 -0.56 -11.91 -10.03
C VAL A 50 -1.60 -10.80 -10.10
N ARG A 51 -1.76 -10.17 -11.28
CA ARG A 51 -2.78 -9.14 -11.47
C ARG A 51 -4.19 -9.69 -11.27
N LEU A 52 -4.49 -10.86 -11.85
CA LEU A 52 -5.79 -11.52 -11.68
C LEU A 52 -6.13 -11.75 -10.20
N VAL A 53 -5.19 -12.30 -9.43
CA VAL A 53 -5.38 -12.56 -8.00
C VAL A 53 -5.50 -11.25 -7.22
N LYS A 54 -4.67 -10.24 -7.53
CA LYS A 54 -4.78 -8.91 -6.91
C LYS A 54 -6.15 -8.29 -7.14
N ASP A 55 -6.69 -8.36 -8.35
CA ASP A 55 -8.00 -7.83 -8.69
C ASP A 55 -9.12 -8.58 -7.94
N GLN A 56 -9.04 -9.91 -7.85
CA GLN A 56 -9.96 -10.73 -7.05
C GLN A 56 -9.90 -10.40 -5.55
N LYS A 57 -8.70 -10.30 -4.98
CA LYS A 57 -8.51 -9.96 -3.56
C LYS A 57 -8.98 -8.54 -3.27
N LYS A 58 -8.71 -7.60 -4.19
CA LYS A 58 -9.20 -6.22 -4.10
C LYS A 58 -10.72 -6.19 -4.09
N ALA A 59 -11.37 -6.93 -4.99
CA ALA A 59 -12.83 -7.04 -5.04
C ALA A 59 -13.43 -7.50 -3.70
N ASN A 60 -12.81 -8.50 -3.05
CA ASN A 60 -13.29 -9.04 -1.77
C ASN A 60 -13.20 -8.03 -0.61
N VAL A 61 -12.33 -7.03 -0.69
CA VAL A 61 -12.13 -6.04 0.39
C VAL A 61 -12.73 -4.67 0.08
N VAL A 62 -13.41 -4.50 -1.07
CA VAL A 62 -13.99 -3.21 -1.47
C VAL A 62 -14.92 -2.68 -0.40
N GLU A 63 -15.85 -3.48 0.10
CA GLU A 63 -16.86 -3.03 1.08
C GLU A 63 -16.22 -2.57 2.39
N ALA A 64 -15.35 -3.39 2.96
CA ALA A 64 -14.63 -3.07 4.18
C ALA A 64 -13.69 -1.86 4.00
N ALA A 65 -13.06 -1.73 2.84
CA ALA A 65 -12.22 -0.59 2.50
C ALA A 65 -13.04 0.70 2.37
N THR A 66 -14.23 0.65 1.75
CA THR A 66 -15.15 1.79 1.65
C THR A 66 -15.61 2.26 3.02
N GLN A 67 -15.99 1.34 3.91
CA GLN A 67 -16.39 1.71 5.27
C GLN A 67 -15.24 2.40 6.03
N LYS A 68 -14.03 1.82 5.98
CA LYS A 68 -12.84 2.41 6.60
C LYS A 68 -12.47 3.76 5.97
N ALA A 69 -12.64 3.91 4.66
CA ALA A 69 -12.41 5.17 3.97
C ALA A 69 -13.41 6.24 4.45
N ASN A 70 -14.69 5.89 4.55
CA ASN A 70 -15.74 6.79 5.07
C ASN A 70 -15.45 7.20 6.52
N ASP A 71 -15.03 6.26 7.38
CA ASP A 71 -14.65 6.58 8.76
C ASP A 71 -13.47 7.57 8.82
N LYS A 72 -12.46 7.37 7.95
CA LYS A 72 -11.33 8.31 7.83
C LYS A 72 -11.79 9.69 7.30
N LEU A 73 -12.71 9.72 6.33
CA LEU A 73 -13.27 10.97 5.82
C LEU A 73 -14.01 11.73 6.92
N VAL A 74 -14.88 11.06 7.70
CA VAL A 74 -15.58 11.67 8.84
C VAL A 74 -14.61 12.28 9.86
N LYS A 75 -13.50 11.58 10.16
CA LYS A 75 -12.45 12.10 11.06
C LYS A 75 -11.75 13.33 10.50
N LEU A 76 -11.56 13.42 9.19
CA LEU A 76 -10.93 14.57 8.53
C LEU A 76 -11.89 15.77 8.40
N LEU A 77 -13.18 15.51 8.19
CA LEU A 77 -14.23 16.54 8.12
C LEU A 77 -14.54 17.15 9.49
N VAL A 78 -14.60 16.31 10.53
CA VAL A 78 -14.77 16.75 11.92
C VAL A 78 -13.53 16.37 12.73
N PRO A 79 -12.44 17.16 12.59
CA PRO A 79 -11.24 16.94 13.39
C PRO A 79 -11.61 17.10 14.85
N SER A 80 -11.39 16.06 15.65
CA SER A 80 -11.35 16.27 17.09
C SER A 80 -10.17 17.18 17.37
N LEU A 81 -10.41 18.26 18.11
CA LEU A 81 -9.33 19.09 18.63
C LEU A 81 -8.42 18.15 19.42
N LYS A 82 -7.34 17.65 18.81
CA LYS A 82 -6.22 17.12 19.58
C LYS A 82 -5.82 18.30 20.44
N LYS A 83 -6.14 18.24 21.73
CA LYS A 83 -5.47 19.08 22.71
C LYS A 83 -4.02 18.76 22.42
N LYS A 84 -3.26 19.74 21.92
CA LYS A 84 -1.80 19.67 21.99
C LYS A 84 -1.50 19.68 23.48
N ALA A 85 -1.66 18.54 24.12
CA ALA A 85 -1.36 18.32 25.50
C ALA A 85 0.16 18.42 25.58
N SER A 86 0.62 19.64 25.86
CA SER A 86 1.66 19.87 26.84
C SER A 86 2.87 18.93 26.73
N GLN A 87 3.69 19.11 25.68
CA GLN A 87 5.10 18.73 25.73
C GLN A 87 5.90 19.64 26.70
N ASN A 88 5.35 19.94 27.88
CA ASN A 88 6.12 20.62 28.93
C ASN A 88 5.44 20.50 30.30
N THR A 89 5.25 19.29 30.81
CA THR A 89 5.25 19.07 32.26
C THR A 89 6.52 18.32 32.61
N ASN A 90 7.64 19.04 32.59
CA ASN A 90 8.85 18.65 33.31
C ASN A 90 8.48 18.59 34.80
N ASN A 91 7.99 17.45 35.26
CA ASN A 91 7.80 17.18 36.68
C ASN A 91 9.19 17.18 37.32
N PRO A 92 9.51 18.13 38.22
CA PRO A 92 10.84 18.24 38.83
C PRO A 92 11.23 17.01 39.66
N LEU A 93 10.25 16.19 40.03
CA LEU A 93 10.42 14.94 40.77
C LEU A 93 10.99 13.80 39.88
N GLU A 94 10.67 13.79 38.58
CA GLU A 94 11.09 12.75 37.63
C GLU A 94 12.59 12.85 37.31
N SER A 95 13.09 14.08 37.17
CA SER A 95 14.51 14.37 36.90
C SER A 95 15.42 13.99 38.07
N LEU A 96 14.86 13.89 39.30
CA LEU A 96 15.59 13.51 40.50
C LEU A 96 15.67 11.98 40.68
N PHE A 97 14.70 11.21 40.15
CA PHE A 97 14.58 9.77 40.41
C PHE A 97 14.84 8.88 39.18
N GLY A 98 14.90 9.46 37.96
CA GLY A 98 14.91 8.71 36.69
C GLY A 98 16.26 8.46 36.02
N GLY A 99 17.41 8.79 36.65
CA GLY A 99 18.73 8.64 36.03
C GLY A 99 19.30 7.21 35.92
N ALA A 100 18.54 6.17 36.33
CA ALA A 100 19.09 4.82 36.53
C ALA A 100 18.25 3.67 35.94
N ILE A 101 17.27 3.94 35.08
CA ILE A 101 16.51 2.87 34.42
C ILE A 101 16.57 3.08 32.90
N PRO A 102 17.28 2.23 32.14
CA PRO A 102 17.21 2.26 30.69
C PRO A 102 15.80 1.82 30.27
N ASN A 103 15.04 2.78 29.75
CA ASN A 103 13.67 2.59 29.27
C ASN A 103 13.69 1.82 27.94
N PHE A 104 13.85 0.49 28.01
CA PHE A 104 13.76 -0.39 26.85
C PHE A 104 12.30 -0.82 26.64
N GLY A 105 11.57 -0.02 25.87
CA GLY A 105 10.31 -0.44 25.27
C GLY A 105 9.19 0.56 25.42
N GLN A 106 9.09 1.51 24.49
CA GLN A 106 7.80 1.90 23.89
C GLN A 106 8.02 2.77 22.65
N HIS A 107 8.32 2.15 21.51
CA HIS A 107 7.97 2.71 20.19
C HIS A 107 6.79 1.91 19.65
N ASN A 108 5.66 2.03 20.35
CA ASN A 108 4.34 1.80 19.78
C ASN A 108 3.56 3.08 20.12
N GLU A 109 3.77 4.12 19.31
CA GLU A 109 2.80 5.21 19.19
C GLU A 109 1.60 4.65 18.42
N GLU A 110 0.87 3.73 19.05
CA GLU A 110 -0.52 3.51 18.69
C GLU A 110 -1.24 4.80 19.09
N ASP A 111 -1.92 5.41 18.13
CA ASP A 111 -2.78 6.57 18.30
C ASP A 111 -3.75 6.37 19.48
N GLU A 112 -3.35 6.75 20.69
CA GLU A 112 -4.26 6.94 21.81
C GLU A 112 -5.09 8.20 21.51
N GLU A 113 -6.13 8.03 20.70
CA GLU A 113 -7.22 8.99 20.57
C GLU A 113 -7.93 9.06 21.92
N GLU A 114 -7.67 10.11 22.70
CA GLU A 114 -8.52 10.46 23.86
C GLU A 114 -10.00 10.39 23.44
N PRO A 115 -10.90 9.87 24.31
CA PRO A 115 -12.29 9.69 23.94
C PRO A 115 -12.88 11.03 23.47
N PRO A 116 -13.45 11.09 22.27
CA PRO A 116 -13.99 12.34 21.74
C PRO A 116 -15.05 12.88 22.71
N THR A 117 -15.04 14.18 22.96
CA THR A 117 -16.13 14.84 23.69
C THR A 117 -17.47 14.48 23.02
N GLU A 118 -18.53 14.31 23.83
CA GLU A 118 -19.84 13.84 23.34
C GLU A 118 -20.39 14.69 22.16
N ASP A 119 -20.07 15.98 22.12
CA ASP A 119 -20.43 16.88 21.01
C ASP A 119 -19.79 16.48 19.67
N ILE A 120 -18.53 16.01 19.70
CA ILE A 120 -17.80 15.61 18.49
C ILE A 120 -18.35 14.27 17.98
N LYS A 121 -18.73 13.34 18.88
CA LYS A 121 -19.37 12.08 18.50
C LYS A 121 -20.69 12.33 17.76
N THR A 122 -21.49 13.25 18.27
CA THR A 122 -22.78 13.63 17.68
C THR A 122 -22.61 14.26 16.30
N LYS A 123 -21.66 15.18 16.13
CA LYS A 123 -21.35 15.75 14.80
C LYS A 123 -20.82 14.71 13.81
N ARG A 124 -20.02 13.75 14.29
CA ARG A 124 -19.50 12.66 13.43
C ARG A 124 -20.60 11.72 12.95
N SER A 125 -21.61 11.43 13.76
CA SER A 125 -22.75 10.60 13.32
C SER A 125 -23.61 11.33 12.29
N GLU A 126 -23.86 12.63 12.47
CA GLU A 126 -24.58 13.47 11.49
C GLU A 126 -23.84 13.51 10.14
N ILE A 127 -22.54 13.79 10.15
CA ILE A 127 -21.71 13.83 8.93
C ILE A 127 -21.64 12.45 8.27
N ARG A 128 -21.63 11.36 9.05
CA ARG A 128 -21.70 10.00 8.49
C ARG A 128 -23.00 9.78 7.70
N VAL A 129 -24.13 10.27 8.21
CA VAL A 129 -25.42 10.18 7.51
C VAL A 129 -25.43 11.05 6.26
N GLN A 130 -24.87 12.27 6.33
CA GLN A 130 -24.77 13.17 5.16
C GLN A 130 -23.86 12.61 4.07
N LEU A 131 -22.74 11.95 4.44
CA LEU A 131 -21.86 11.24 3.51
C LEU A 131 -22.60 10.07 2.83
N LEU A 132 -23.35 9.27 3.60
CA LEU A 132 -24.15 8.17 3.04
C LEU A 132 -25.24 8.66 2.08
N ASN A 133 -25.79 9.85 2.32
CA ASN A 133 -26.79 10.48 1.47
C ASN A 133 -26.19 11.22 0.26
N GLY A 134 -24.86 11.21 0.08
CA GLY A 134 -24.17 11.87 -1.03
C GLY A 134 -24.25 13.40 -0.99
N GLN A 135 -24.42 13.99 0.19
CA GLN A 135 -24.59 15.44 0.35
C GLN A 135 -23.25 16.20 0.47
N LEU A 136 -22.14 15.49 0.56
CA LEU A 136 -20.80 16.03 0.82
C LEU A 136 -19.80 15.75 -0.30
N GLU A 137 -20.29 15.42 -1.51
CA GLU A 137 -19.46 15.10 -2.68
C GLU A 137 -18.62 16.28 -3.19
N GLU A 138 -19.04 17.52 -2.89
CA GLU A 138 -18.33 18.74 -3.30
C GLU A 138 -17.25 19.18 -2.29
N GLU A 139 -17.20 18.57 -1.10
CA GLU A 139 -16.26 18.95 -0.04
C GLU A 139 -14.86 18.35 -0.28
N LYS A 140 -13.85 19.21 -0.40
CA LYS A 140 -12.49 18.79 -0.72
C LYS A 140 -11.70 18.46 0.53
N VAL A 141 -11.24 17.21 0.64
CA VAL A 141 -10.38 16.75 1.73
C VAL A 141 -8.95 16.52 1.23
N LYS A 142 -7.95 16.96 2.00
CA LYS A 142 -6.54 16.66 1.74
C LYS A 142 -6.15 15.38 2.47
N VAL A 143 -5.79 14.35 1.72
CA VAL A 143 -5.31 13.08 2.26
C VAL A 143 -3.83 12.94 1.92
N LYS A 144 -3.01 12.66 2.94
CA LYS A 144 -1.65 12.17 2.73
C LYS A 144 -1.72 10.65 2.59
N VAL A 145 -1.31 10.13 1.44
CA VAL A 145 -1.22 8.69 1.21
C VAL A 145 0.25 8.33 1.18
N GLU A 146 0.70 7.58 2.17
CA GLU A 146 2.01 6.92 2.14
C GLU A 146 1.85 5.68 1.26
N GLN A 147 2.38 5.73 0.05
CA GLN A 147 2.53 4.52 -0.76
C GLN A 147 3.78 3.81 -0.28
N ASP A 148 3.61 2.61 0.26
CA ASP A 148 4.72 1.75 0.67
C ASP A 148 5.56 1.37 -0.58
N PRO A 149 6.81 1.86 -0.70
CA PRO A 149 7.66 1.60 -1.87
C PRO A 149 8.17 0.15 -1.96
N GLY A 150 7.81 -0.74 -1.01
CA GLY A 150 8.31 -2.11 -0.94
C GLY A 150 8.14 -2.96 -2.20
N ALA A 151 7.24 -2.59 -3.13
CA ALA A 151 7.10 -3.28 -4.42
C ALA A 151 8.08 -2.81 -5.52
N LEU A 152 8.78 -1.69 -5.31
CA LEU A 152 9.75 -1.11 -6.25
C LEU A 152 11.18 -1.04 -5.65
N GLY A 153 11.38 -1.54 -4.43
CA GLY A 153 12.65 -1.48 -3.70
C GLY A 153 13.64 -2.63 -4.00
N MET A 154 13.20 -3.76 -4.55
CA MET A 154 14.09 -4.90 -4.84
C MET A 154 15.00 -4.70 -6.07
N LEU A 155 15.03 -3.50 -6.66
CA LEU A 155 15.95 -3.16 -7.75
C LEU A 155 17.05 -2.17 -7.33
N GLY A 156 16.96 -1.59 -6.12
CA GLY A 156 17.85 -0.49 -5.68
C GLY A 156 18.84 -0.83 -4.56
N THR A 157 18.65 -1.93 -3.83
CA THR A 157 19.45 -2.24 -2.64
C THR A 157 20.80 -2.90 -2.95
N ASN A 158 20.94 -3.56 -4.11
CA ASN A 158 22.12 -4.39 -4.38
C ASN A 158 23.33 -3.61 -4.94
N GLN A 159 23.15 -2.37 -5.40
CA GLN A 159 24.26 -1.53 -5.87
C GLN A 159 25.01 -0.84 -4.72
N ASN A 160 24.33 -0.56 -3.61
CA ASN A 160 24.93 0.18 -2.51
C ASN A 160 25.81 -0.72 -1.61
N GLU A 161 25.44 -2.00 -1.47
CA GLU A 161 26.27 -3.00 -0.76
C GLU A 161 27.56 -3.33 -1.52
N GLN A 162 27.50 -3.49 -2.85
CA GLN A 162 28.70 -3.77 -3.67
C GLN A 162 29.70 -2.60 -3.65
N MET A 163 29.22 -1.35 -3.59
CA MET A 163 30.09 -0.18 -3.50
C MET A 163 30.73 -0.03 -2.11
N GLN A 164 30.04 -0.42 -1.04
CA GLN A 164 30.60 -0.43 0.31
C GLN A 164 31.65 -1.54 0.51
N GLU A 165 31.44 -2.72 -0.07
CA GLU A 165 32.43 -3.82 -0.03
C GLU A 165 33.72 -3.46 -0.79
N MET A 166 33.60 -2.79 -1.94
CA MET A 166 34.76 -2.30 -2.69
C MET A 166 35.51 -1.19 -1.93
N MET A 167 34.80 -0.32 -1.22
CA MET A 167 35.39 0.78 -0.44
C MET A 167 36.11 0.27 0.82
N ASN A 168 35.62 -0.80 1.44
CA ASN A 168 36.26 -1.43 2.61
C ASN A 168 37.54 -2.21 2.25
N GLN A 169 37.74 -2.62 0.99
CA GLN A 169 38.99 -3.20 0.51
C GLN A 169 40.07 -2.15 0.16
N LEU A 170 39.69 -0.89 -0.04
CA LEU A 170 40.61 0.20 -0.41
C LEU A 170 41.13 1.00 0.79
N MET A 171 40.58 0.79 1.99
CA MET A 171 41.09 1.41 3.22
C MET A 171 41.92 0.40 4.03
N PRO A 172 43.25 0.58 4.14
CA PRO A 172 44.07 -0.20 5.06
C PRO A 172 43.77 0.21 6.52
N LYS A 173 43.87 -0.76 7.44
CA LYS A 173 43.64 -0.58 8.88
C LYS A 173 44.63 0.38 9.55
#